data_AF-A0AA91DN00-F1
#
_entry.id   AF-A0AA91DN00-F1
#
_cell.length_a   1.000
_cell.length_b   1.000
_cell.length_c   1.000
_cell.angle_alpha   90.00
_cell.angle_beta   90.00
_cell.angle_gamma   90.00
#
_symmetry.space_group_name_H-M   'P 1'
#
loop_
_entity.id
_entity.type
_entity.pdbx_description
1 polymer ?
#
loop_
_entity_poly.entity_id
_entity_poly.type
_entity_poly.pdbx_seq_one_letter_code
_entity_poly.pdbx_strand_id
1 'polypeptide(L)'
;MASLACAVGASTASAAELELQGSRLVVSGTLDGSAIQEFNERLASGTVRTVVFEDSFGGTAEAAGAFADAIRASGVQTEVRGQCMAACAYAFLAGKTHRFGYGLQVNGIMLPVAARPTAAELAVRWRGDEAHKTLADFTPAPNPVTAAVVTTAAATTAEAPAAPVEASVPPPRDNWQPEHGVLFTASPSLFGRIYNTYYCDGTQGRDFSKCERLPDADPYKLGVLTP
;
A
#
# COMPACT_ATOMS: atom_id res chain seq x y z
N MET A 1 36.20 -34.04 9.85
CA MET A 1 34.79 -33.61 9.74
C MET A 1 34.77 -32.10 9.88
N ALA A 2 34.65 -31.38 8.76
CA ALA A 2 34.57 -29.92 8.76
C ALA A 2 33.09 -29.53 8.71
N SER A 3 32.59 -28.97 9.80
CA SER A 3 31.22 -28.44 9.88
C SER A 3 31.18 -27.10 9.17
N LEU A 4 30.48 -27.06 8.03
CA LEU A 4 30.14 -25.84 7.32
C LEU A 4 28.94 -25.20 8.05
N ALA A 5 29.19 -24.12 8.78
CA ALA A 5 28.13 -23.30 9.37
C ALA A 5 27.54 -22.40 8.28
N CYS A 6 26.33 -22.73 7.81
CA CYS A 6 25.53 -21.81 7.00
C CYS A 6 25.08 -20.64 7.89
N ALA A 7 25.68 -19.46 7.70
CA ALA A 7 25.13 -18.23 8.23
C ALA A 7 23.84 -17.90 7.46
N VAL A 8 22.70 -18.10 8.12
CA VAL A 8 21.40 -17.62 7.63
C VAL A 8 21.41 -16.11 7.82
N GLY A 9 21.70 -15.37 6.75
CA GLY A 9 21.55 -13.92 6.72
C GLY A 9 20.08 -13.59 6.90
N ALA A 10 19.74 -12.93 8.02
CA ALA A 10 18.44 -12.29 8.15
C ALA A 10 18.36 -11.20 7.08
N SER A 11 17.43 -11.35 6.13
CA SER A 11 17.08 -10.31 5.17
C SER A 11 16.51 -9.13 5.96
N THR A 12 17.37 -8.17 6.33
CA THR A 12 16.93 -6.83 6.68
C THR A 12 16.22 -6.31 5.44
N ALA A 13 14.91 -6.07 5.54
CA ALA A 13 14.19 -5.40 4.46
C ALA A 13 14.93 -4.09 4.18
N SER A 14 15.56 -3.98 3.01
CA SER A 14 16.25 -2.76 2.61
C SER A 14 15.22 -1.66 2.41
N ALA A 15 15.63 -0.42 2.66
CA ALA A 15 14.87 0.76 2.22
C ALA A 15 14.65 0.70 0.70
N ALA A 16 13.70 1.48 0.19
CA ALA A 16 13.41 1.48 -1.24
C ALA A 16 14.65 1.85 -2.06
N GLU A 17 15.00 0.98 -3.01
CA GLU A 17 16.08 1.19 -3.96
C GLU A 17 15.50 1.58 -5.33
N LEU A 18 16.15 2.53 -6.00
CA LEU A 18 15.68 3.11 -7.27
C LEU A 18 16.71 2.89 -8.37
N GLU A 19 16.32 2.17 -9.42
CA GLU A 19 17.17 1.93 -10.58
C GLU A 19 16.49 2.38 -11.88
N LEU A 20 17.16 3.24 -12.65
CA LEU A 20 16.65 3.68 -13.96
C LEU A 20 17.15 2.73 -15.07
N GLN A 21 16.23 1.96 -15.63
CA GLN A 21 16.46 1.05 -16.75
C GLN A 21 15.76 1.58 -18.02
N GLY A 22 16.46 2.46 -18.74
CA GLY A 22 15.90 3.14 -19.92
C GLY A 22 14.71 4.03 -19.52
N SER A 23 13.51 3.72 -20.02
CA SER A 23 12.28 4.43 -19.66
C SER A 23 11.53 3.80 -18.46
N ARG A 24 12.16 2.85 -17.76
CA ARG A 24 11.57 2.16 -16.61
C ARG A 24 12.31 2.58 -15.35
N LEU A 25 11.57 2.98 -14.31
CA LEU A 25 12.11 3.18 -12.98
C LEU A 25 11.76 1.95 -12.16
N VAL A 26 12.76 1.11 -11.86
CA VAL A 26 12.60 -0.07 -11.01
C VAL A 26 12.70 0.37 -9.55
N VAL A 27 11.73 -0.07 -8.75
CA VAL A 27 11.60 0.21 -7.32
C VAL A 27 11.54 -1.13 -6.60
N SER A 28 12.54 -1.41 -5.77
CA SER A 28 12.62 -2.64 -4.97
C SER A 28 12.76 -2.32 -3.49
N GLY A 29 12.54 -3.31 -2.63
CA GLY A 29 12.64 -3.13 -1.18
C GLY A 29 11.43 -2.40 -0.58
N THR A 30 11.64 -1.75 0.57
CA THR A 30 10.57 -1.23 1.42
C THR A 30 10.19 0.20 1.09
N LEU A 31 8.92 0.47 0.79
CA LEU A 31 8.40 1.83 0.61
C LEU A 31 8.19 2.50 1.98
N ASP A 32 9.28 2.83 2.68
CA ASP A 32 9.26 3.51 3.98
C ASP A 32 9.19 5.05 3.87
N GLY A 33 9.17 5.58 2.63
CA GLY A 33 9.12 7.01 2.33
C GLY A 33 10.49 7.69 2.23
N SER A 34 11.58 7.04 2.62
CA SER A 34 12.93 7.64 2.58
C SER A 34 13.38 8.00 1.17
N ALA A 35 12.98 7.21 0.16
CA ALA A 35 13.33 7.41 -1.24
C ALA A 35 12.39 8.37 -2.01
N ILE A 36 11.38 8.97 -1.36
CA ILE A 36 10.32 9.72 -2.07
C ILE A 36 10.85 10.96 -2.82
N GLN A 37 11.88 11.62 -2.27
CA GLN A 37 12.47 12.79 -2.92
C GLN A 37 13.15 12.40 -4.24
N GLU A 38 14.06 11.41 -4.19
CA GLU A 38 14.73 10.91 -5.40
C GLU A 38 13.70 10.37 -6.40
N PHE A 39 12.69 9.63 -5.94
CA PHE A 39 11.62 9.12 -6.80
C PHE A 39 10.93 10.24 -7.58
N ASN A 40 10.57 11.35 -6.93
CA ASN A 40 9.98 12.52 -7.57
C ASN A 40 10.93 13.15 -8.60
N GLU A 41 12.22 13.27 -8.29
CA GLU A 41 13.22 13.81 -9.22
C GLU A 41 13.34 12.94 -10.48
N ARG A 42 13.35 11.60 -10.32
CA ARG A 42 13.38 10.65 -11.44
C ARG A 42 12.14 10.78 -12.31
N LEU A 43 10.95 10.91 -11.73
CA LEU A 43 9.70 11.10 -12.49
C LEU A 43 9.65 12.47 -13.19
N ALA A 44 10.07 13.53 -12.51
CA ALA A 44 10.09 14.90 -13.04
C ALA A 44 11.03 15.06 -14.24
N SER A 45 12.02 14.18 -14.40
CA SER A 45 12.88 14.14 -15.60
C SER A 45 12.10 13.90 -16.91
N GLY A 46 10.87 13.38 -16.84
CA GLY A 46 10.02 13.07 -18.00
C GLY A 46 10.48 11.84 -18.81
N THR A 47 11.57 11.19 -18.40
CA THR A 47 12.12 10.00 -19.09
C THR A 47 11.36 8.73 -18.73
N VAL A 48 10.84 8.66 -17.50
CA VAL A 48 10.14 7.49 -16.99
C VAL A 48 8.76 7.37 -17.64
N ARG A 49 8.46 6.19 -18.17
CA ARG A 49 7.14 5.83 -18.72
C ARG A 49 6.44 4.76 -17.88
N THR A 50 7.22 3.96 -17.17
CA THR A 50 6.71 2.89 -16.32
C THR A 50 7.50 2.83 -15.03
N VAL A 51 6.81 2.83 -13.89
CA VAL A 51 7.37 2.46 -12.60
C VAL A 51 7.17 0.95 -12.43
N VAL A 52 8.25 0.22 -12.23
CA VAL A 52 8.23 -1.22 -12.04
C VAL A 52 8.52 -1.51 -10.58
N PHE A 53 7.53 -2.02 -9.85
CA PHE A 53 7.74 -2.52 -8.50
C PHE A 53 8.25 -3.95 -8.57
N GLU A 54 9.48 -4.18 -8.10
CA GLU A 54 10.14 -5.48 -8.12
C GLU A 54 10.40 -5.95 -6.69
N ASP A 55 9.70 -7.00 -6.27
CA ASP A 55 9.80 -7.57 -4.92
C ASP A 55 9.83 -6.49 -3.83
N SER A 56 8.76 -5.69 -3.82
CA SER A 56 8.63 -4.51 -2.98
C SER A 56 7.57 -4.72 -1.90
N PHE A 57 7.94 -4.46 -0.65
CA PHE A 57 7.20 -4.92 0.52
C PHE A 57 6.93 -3.79 1.51
N GLY A 58 5.84 -3.93 2.28
CA GLY A 58 5.63 -3.13 3.48
C GLY A 58 5.43 -1.65 3.20
N GLY A 59 5.93 -0.81 4.12
CA GLY A 59 5.69 0.63 4.13
C GLY A 59 4.48 1.05 4.96
N THR A 60 4.35 2.36 5.19
CA THR A 60 3.21 2.95 5.89
C THR A 60 2.15 3.43 4.90
N ALA A 61 0.93 3.69 5.39
CA ALA A 61 -0.13 4.28 4.57
C ALA A 61 0.28 5.66 4.00
N GLU A 62 1.02 6.45 4.77
CA GLU A 62 1.52 7.76 4.35
C GLU A 62 2.54 7.64 3.22
N ALA A 63 3.49 6.69 3.31
CA ALA A 63 4.42 6.41 2.24
C ALA A 63 3.68 5.96 0.98
N ALA A 64 2.70 5.05 1.12
CA ALA A 64 1.84 4.61 0.03
C ALA A 64 1.18 5.79 -0.69
N GLY A 65 0.62 6.73 0.08
CA GLY A 65 -0.02 7.95 -0.42
C GLY A 65 0.95 8.83 -1.18
N ALA A 66 2.13 9.09 -0.61
CA ALA A 66 3.13 9.95 -1.23
C ALA A 66 3.63 9.41 -2.57
N PHE A 67 3.95 8.10 -2.66
CA PHE A 67 4.32 7.47 -3.93
C PHE A 67 3.14 7.46 -4.92
N ALA A 68 1.91 7.19 -4.44
CA ALA A 68 0.71 7.21 -5.28
C ALA A 68 0.40 8.61 -5.85
N ASP A 69 0.60 9.68 -5.09
CA ASP A 69 0.44 11.06 -5.56
C ASP A 69 1.44 11.38 -6.66
N ALA A 70 2.72 11.03 -6.45
CA ALA A 70 3.78 11.25 -7.44
C ALA A 70 3.52 10.49 -8.76
N ILE A 71 3.07 9.24 -8.69
CA ILE A 71 2.75 8.42 -9.87
C ILE A 71 1.58 9.00 -10.64
N ARG A 72 0.50 9.43 -9.96
CA ARG A 72 -0.63 10.09 -10.61
C ARG A 72 -0.24 11.40 -11.28
N ALA A 73 0.51 12.24 -10.57
CA ALA A 73 0.93 13.55 -11.07
C ALA A 73 1.79 13.41 -12.33
N SER A 74 2.62 12.36 -12.41
CA SER A 74 3.44 12.08 -13.60
C SER A 74 2.70 11.36 -14.73
N GLY A 75 1.58 10.69 -14.44
CA GLY A 75 0.77 9.96 -15.43
C GLY A 75 1.47 8.72 -16.01
N VAL A 76 2.46 8.17 -15.29
CA VAL A 76 3.20 6.96 -15.69
C VAL A 76 2.37 5.69 -15.53
N GLN A 77 2.78 4.63 -16.21
CA GLN A 77 2.23 3.28 -16.02
C GLN A 77 2.89 2.62 -14.82
N THR A 78 2.25 1.61 -14.24
CA THR A 78 2.83 0.79 -13.18
C THR A 78 2.85 -0.68 -13.58
N GLU A 79 3.91 -1.38 -13.15
CA GLU A 79 4.12 -2.81 -13.42
C GLU A 79 4.60 -3.49 -12.15
N VAL A 80 4.12 -4.70 -11.86
CA VAL A 80 4.63 -5.52 -10.74
C VAL A 80 5.40 -6.73 -11.25
N ARG A 81 6.60 -6.94 -10.72
CA ARG A 81 7.42 -8.14 -10.91
C ARG A 81 7.69 -8.79 -9.57
N GLY A 82 7.35 -10.07 -9.44
CA GLY A 82 7.40 -10.73 -8.14
C GLY A 82 6.30 -10.19 -7.22
N GLN A 83 6.64 -9.79 -6.00
CA GLN A 83 5.67 -9.40 -4.99
C GLN A 83 5.57 -7.88 -4.81
N CYS A 84 4.35 -7.38 -4.57
CA CYS A 84 4.06 -5.99 -4.27
C CYS A 84 3.04 -5.91 -3.13
N MET A 85 3.53 -5.64 -1.92
CA MET A 85 2.74 -5.81 -0.70
C MET A 85 2.58 -4.48 0.04
N ALA A 86 1.39 -4.26 0.61
CA ALA A 86 1.08 -3.10 1.44
C ALA A 86 1.22 -1.75 0.71
N ALA A 87 2.20 -0.89 1.06
CA ALA A 87 2.31 0.44 0.48
C ALA A 87 2.60 0.37 -1.02
N CYS A 88 3.39 -0.63 -1.43
CA CYS A 88 3.64 -0.92 -2.85
C CYS A 88 2.33 -1.08 -3.63
N ALA A 89 1.37 -1.83 -3.08
CA ALA A 89 0.15 -2.18 -3.79
C ALA A 89 -0.73 -0.94 -4.07
N TYR A 90 -0.80 -0.01 -3.12
CA TYR A 90 -1.50 1.26 -3.30
C TYR A 90 -0.75 2.22 -4.24
N ALA A 91 0.59 2.26 -4.18
CA ALA A 91 1.40 3.01 -5.14
C ALA A 91 1.23 2.45 -6.57
N PHE A 92 1.14 1.13 -6.71
CA PHE A 92 0.87 0.45 -7.97
C PHE A 92 -0.48 0.85 -8.58
N LEU A 93 -1.55 0.92 -7.79
CA LEU A 93 -2.88 1.32 -8.30
C LEU A 93 -2.94 2.76 -8.82
N ALA A 94 -1.99 3.61 -8.45
CA ALA A 94 -1.95 5.00 -8.91
C ALA A 94 -1.49 5.16 -10.37
N GLY A 95 -0.98 4.10 -11.00
CA GLY A 95 -0.54 4.13 -12.39
C GLY A 95 -1.70 4.43 -13.34
N LYS A 96 -1.42 5.15 -14.43
CA LYS A 96 -2.39 5.38 -15.52
C LYS A 96 -2.95 4.07 -16.07
N THR A 97 -2.08 3.07 -16.16
CA THR A 97 -2.42 1.67 -16.39
C THR A 97 -1.53 0.83 -15.49
N HIS A 98 -2.08 -0.26 -14.97
CA HIS A 98 -1.43 -1.08 -13.94
C HIS A 98 -1.51 -2.55 -14.38
N ARG A 99 -0.35 -3.21 -14.49
CA ARG A 99 -0.23 -4.59 -15.01
C ARG A 99 0.75 -5.45 -14.24
N PHE A 100 0.64 -6.76 -14.40
CA PHE A 100 1.72 -7.66 -14.05
C PHE A 100 2.81 -7.68 -15.12
N GLY A 101 4.06 -7.78 -14.68
CA GLY A 101 5.22 -7.92 -15.54
C GLY A 101 5.26 -9.27 -16.26
N TYR A 102 5.97 -9.30 -17.38
CA TYR A 102 6.18 -10.51 -18.17
C TYR A 102 7.25 -11.41 -17.55
N GLY A 103 7.22 -12.70 -17.89
CA GLY A 103 8.18 -13.70 -17.41
C GLY A 103 7.53 -14.89 -16.70
N LEU A 104 8.38 -15.81 -16.24
CA LEU A 104 8.00 -17.10 -15.63
C LEU A 104 7.89 -17.04 -14.10
N GLN A 105 7.98 -15.85 -13.52
CA GLN A 105 7.73 -15.63 -12.10
C GLN A 105 6.23 -15.56 -11.81
N VAL A 106 5.87 -15.96 -10.60
CA VAL A 106 4.56 -15.68 -10.01
C VAL A 106 4.57 -14.24 -9.55
N ASN A 107 3.60 -13.45 -10.01
CA ASN A 107 3.42 -12.10 -9.52
C ASN A 107 2.31 -12.05 -8.48
N GLY A 108 2.45 -11.21 -7.46
CA GLY A 108 1.49 -11.06 -6.38
C GLY A 108 1.32 -9.61 -5.94
N ILE A 109 0.09 -9.18 -5.67
CA ILE A 109 -0.24 -7.88 -5.10
C ILE A 109 -1.12 -8.09 -3.87
N MET A 110 -0.69 -7.60 -2.70
CA MET A 110 -1.49 -7.58 -1.48
C MET A 110 -1.95 -6.17 -1.17
N LEU A 111 -3.26 -5.97 -1.29
CA LEU A 111 -3.92 -4.71 -0.93
C LEU A 111 -4.48 -4.80 0.49
N PRO A 112 -3.90 -4.06 1.45
CA PRO A 112 -4.45 -3.98 2.80
C PRO A 112 -5.89 -3.50 2.81
N VAL A 113 -6.71 -4.07 3.68
CA VAL A 113 -8.09 -3.64 3.93
C VAL A 113 -8.31 -3.47 5.42
N ALA A 114 -9.01 -2.41 5.84
CA ALA A 114 -9.27 -2.17 7.27
C ALA A 114 -10.22 -3.22 7.87
N ALA A 115 -11.10 -3.78 7.05
CA ALA A 115 -12.03 -4.84 7.39
C ALA A 115 -12.26 -5.75 6.18
N ARG A 116 -12.77 -6.97 6.42
CA ARG A 116 -13.10 -7.90 5.33
C ARG A 116 -14.13 -7.26 4.38
N PRO A 117 -13.80 -7.06 3.10
CA PRO A 117 -14.74 -6.49 2.16
C PRO A 117 -15.83 -7.51 1.81
N THR A 118 -17.05 -7.01 1.66
CA THR A 118 -18.15 -7.76 1.06
C THR A 118 -17.95 -7.96 -0.44
N ALA A 119 -18.63 -8.93 -1.04
CA ALA A 119 -18.57 -9.15 -2.49
C ALA A 119 -19.01 -7.91 -3.31
N ALA A 120 -19.98 -7.15 -2.79
CA ALA A 120 -20.46 -5.92 -3.43
C ALA A 120 -19.41 -4.81 -3.39
N GLU A 121 -18.70 -4.65 -2.27
CA GLU A 121 -17.62 -3.66 -2.15
C GLU A 121 -16.45 -3.99 -3.06
N LEU A 122 -16.01 -5.26 -3.09
CA LEU A 122 -14.92 -5.71 -3.96
C LEU A 122 -15.13 -5.28 -5.43
N ALA A 123 -16.37 -5.37 -5.93
CA ALA A 123 -16.70 -5.10 -7.33
C ALA A 123 -16.34 -3.69 -7.82
N VAL A 124 -16.23 -2.72 -6.92
CA VAL A 124 -15.97 -1.31 -7.25
C VAL A 124 -14.73 -0.73 -6.56
N ARG A 125 -14.24 -1.39 -5.51
CA ARG A 125 -13.29 -0.83 -4.53
C ARG A 125 -12.03 -0.20 -5.13
N TRP A 126 -11.45 -0.80 -6.17
CA TRP A 126 -10.20 -0.32 -6.76
C TRP A 126 -10.35 0.18 -8.19
N ARG A 127 -11.57 0.49 -8.63
CA ARG A 127 -11.80 1.09 -9.94
C ARG A 127 -11.63 2.61 -9.87
N GLY A 128 -10.68 3.14 -10.64
CA GLY A 128 -10.47 4.59 -10.76
C GLY A 128 -10.17 5.25 -9.41
N ASP A 129 -10.83 6.38 -9.13
CA ASP A 129 -10.59 7.20 -7.94
C ASP A 129 -10.98 6.50 -6.61
N GLU A 130 -11.70 5.37 -6.65
CA GLU A 130 -12.05 4.62 -5.44
C GLU A 130 -10.83 4.03 -4.73
N ALA A 131 -9.75 3.72 -5.48
CA ALA A 131 -8.50 3.24 -4.88
C ALA A 131 -7.91 4.27 -3.88
N HIS A 132 -8.01 5.57 -4.18
CA HIS A 132 -7.57 6.64 -3.29
C HIS A 132 -8.39 6.72 -2.02
N LYS A 133 -9.72 6.56 -2.14
CA LYS A 133 -10.63 6.54 -0.98
C LYS A 133 -10.30 5.38 -0.05
N THR A 134 -9.95 4.23 -0.61
CA THR A 134 -9.64 3.04 0.20
C THR A 134 -8.31 3.13 0.93
N LEU A 135 -7.35 3.90 0.43
CA LEU A 135 -6.14 4.24 1.18
C LEU A 135 -6.44 5.21 2.32
N ALA A 136 -7.38 6.14 2.12
CA ALA A 136 -7.79 7.09 3.15
C ALA A 136 -8.47 6.41 4.36
N ASP A 137 -9.00 5.18 4.21
CA ASP A 137 -9.54 4.37 5.33
C ASP A 137 -8.49 4.11 6.43
N PHE A 138 -7.20 4.25 6.12
CA PHE A 138 -6.08 4.05 7.04
C PHE A 138 -5.54 5.34 7.64
N THR A 139 -5.91 6.51 7.11
CA THR A 139 -5.51 7.78 7.69
C THR A 139 -6.51 8.16 8.78
N PRO A 140 -6.07 8.45 10.03
CA PRO A 140 -6.98 8.95 11.04
C PRO A 140 -7.57 10.28 10.59
N ALA A 141 -8.90 10.40 10.63
CA ALA A 141 -9.57 11.65 10.31
C ALA A 141 -9.02 12.77 11.21
N PRO A 142 -8.74 13.98 10.67
CA PRO A 142 -8.41 15.11 11.53
C PRO A 142 -9.60 15.33 12.46
N ASN A 143 -9.35 15.27 13.77
CA ASN A 143 -10.36 15.59 14.77
C ASN A 143 -11.04 16.91 14.37
N PRO A 144 -12.38 16.98 14.29
CA PRO A 144 -13.03 18.26 14.13
C PRO A 144 -12.71 19.06 15.38
N VAL A 145 -11.80 20.02 15.26
CA VAL A 145 -11.66 21.10 16.23
C VAL A 145 -13.01 21.81 16.18
N THR A 146 -13.91 21.45 17.09
CA THR A 146 -15.11 22.24 17.35
C THR A 146 -14.63 23.64 17.63
N ALA A 147 -14.89 24.55 16.69
CA ALA A 147 -14.72 25.97 16.87
C ALA A 147 -15.57 26.37 18.08
N ALA A 148 -14.93 26.44 19.25
CA ALA A 148 -15.56 26.96 20.44
C ALA A 148 -15.93 28.41 20.15
N VAL A 149 -17.24 28.65 20.18
CA VAL A 149 -17.88 29.95 20.08
C VAL A 149 -17.19 30.91 21.04
N VAL A 150 -16.53 31.93 20.50
CA VAL A 150 -16.07 33.08 21.29
C VAL A 150 -17.31 33.90 21.63
N THR A 151 -17.88 33.64 22.81
CA THR A 151 -18.78 34.58 23.47
C THR A 151 -18.01 35.32 24.55
N THR A 152 -17.87 36.63 24.34
CA THR A 152 -17.41 37.62 25.29
C THR A 152 -18.31 37.69 26.52
N ALA A 153 -17.74 37.57 27.72
CA ALA A 153 -18.29 38.17 28.94
C ALA A 153 -17.17 38.39 29.98
N ALA A 154 -17.25 39.53 30.66
CA ALA A 154 -16.20 40.11 31.50
C ALA A 154 -16.16 39.56 32.94
N ALA A 155 -14.94 39.53 33.47
CA ALA A 155 -14.45 39.60 34.86
C ALA A 155 -15.36 39.26 36.06
N THR A 156 -14.92 38.28 36.87
CA THR A 156 -14.74 38.45 38.34
C THR A 156 -13.84 37.34 38.92
N THR A 157 -13.00 37.72 39.89
CA THR A 157 -12.01 36.94 40.65
C THR A 157 -12.61 35.80 41.49
N ALA A 158 -11.99 34.60 41.47
CA ALA A 158 -11.43 33.90 42.65
C ALA A 158 -11.15 32.40 42.40
N GLU A 159 -10.01 31.94 42.94
CA GLU A 159 -9.72 30.60 43.49
C GLU A 159 -9.56 29.39 42.54
N ALA A 160 -8.36 28.81 42.58
CA ALA A 160 -8.00 27.57 41.91
C ALA A 160 -8.58 26.35 42.64
N PRO A 161 -9.07 25.36 41.88
CA PRO A 161 -8.76 23.98 42.19
C PRO A 161 -8.22 23.21 40.97
N ALA A 162 -7.52 22.12 41.29
CA ALA A 162 -6.74 21.24 40.44
C ALA A 162 -7.30 20.98 39.03
N ALA A 163 -6.41 21.09 38.03
CA ALA A 163 -6.67 20.64 36.67
C ALA A 163 -7.04 19.15 36.66
N PRO A 164 -8.16 18.75 36.04
CA PRO A 164 -8.35 17.35 35.72
C PRO A 164 -7.30 16.97 34.68
N VAL A 165 -6.54 15.93 34.97
CA VAL A 165 -5.65 15.28 34.01
C VAL A 165 -6.55 14.82 32.86
N GLU A 166 -6.50 15.57 31.76
CA GLU A 166 -7.15 15.22 30.52
C GLU A 166 -6.56 13.87 30.11
N ALA A 167 -7.35 12.81 30.30
CA ALA A 167 -7.02 11.48 29.85
C ALA A 167 -6.78 11.60 28.35
N SER A 168 -5.50 11.57 27.98
CA SER A 168 -5.07 11.65 26.60
C SER A 168 -5.77 10.51 25.87
N VAL A 169 -6.75 10.84 25.04
CA VAL A 169 -7.38 9.87 24.15
C VAL A 169 -6.22 9.20 23.40
N PRO A 170 -6.03 7.88 23.53
CA PRO A 170 -4.96 7.22 22.80
C PRO A 170 -5.15 7.54 21.31
N PRO A 171 -4.06 7.85 20.58
CA PRO A 171 -4.19 8.17 19.17
C PRO A 171 -5.00 7.07 18.48
N PRO A 172 -5.94 7.43 17.58
CA PRO A 172 -6.72 6.44 16.85
C PRO A 172 -5.75 5.39 16.30
N ARG A 173 -6.02 4.11 16.65
CA ARG A 173 -5.15 3.02 16.24
C ARG A 173 -5.06 3.03 14.72
N ASP A 174 -3.85 3.06 14.21
CA ASP A 174 -3.60 2.84 12.80
C ASP A 174 -4.13 1.45 12.44
N ASN A 175 -5.15 1.40 11.58
CA ASN A 175 -5.76 0.15 11.13
C ASN A 175 -4.94 -0.51 10.00
N TRP A 176 -3.80 0.08 9.64
CA TRP A 176 -2.90 -0.45 8.63
C TRP A 176 -2.25 -1.76 9.07
N GLN A 177 -2.67 -2.85 8.45
CA GLN A 177 -2.10 -4.17 8.67
C GLN A 177 -1.59 -4.73 7.34
N PRO A 178 -0.26 -4.78 7.11
CA PRO A 178 0.32 -5.20 5.83
C PRO A 178 -0.08 -6.61 5.36
N GLU A 179 -0.38 -7.51 6.29
CA GLU A 179 -0.71 -8.92 6.03
C GLU A 179 -2.23 -9.18 6.00
N HIS A 180 -3.06 -8.18 6.33
CA HIS A 180 -4.53 -8.27 6.34
C HIS A 180 -5.07 -7.56 5.10
N GLY A 181 -5.53 -8.33 4.11
CA GLY A 181 -5.74 -7.79 2.78
C GLY A 181 -6.38 -8.74 1.78
N VAL A 182 -6.50 -8.24 0.56
CA VAL A 182 -6.90 -9.03 -0.61
C VAL A 182 -5.68 -9.23 -1.52
N LEU A 183 -5.34 -10.50 -1.75
CA LEU A 183 -4.16 -10.94 -2.50
C LEU A 183 -4.58 -11.32 -3.91
N PHE A 184 -3.97 -10.67 -4.89
CA PHE A 184 -4.14 -10.99 -6.29
C PHE A 184 -2.86 -11.64 -6.80
N THR A 185 -2.95 -12.85 -7.33
CA THR A 185 -1.79 -13.56 -7.88
C THR A 185 -1.98 -13.85 -9.36
N ALA A 186 -0.86 -13.87 -10.09
CA ALA A 186 -0.80 -14.29 -11.47
C ALA A 186 0.33 -15.30 -11.66
N SER A 187 -0.04 -16.57 -11.79
CA SER A 187 0.90 -17.66 -12.01
C SER A 187 1.03 -17.98 -13.50
N PRO A 188 2.25 -18.17 -14.02
CA PRO A 188 2.44 -18.59 -15.41
C PRO A 188 1.94 -20.02 -15.62
N SER A 189 1.40 -20.29 -16.81
CA SER A 189 0.96 -21.59 -17.27
C SER A 189 1.28 -21.76 -18.75
N LEU A 190 1.11 -22.98 -19.28
CA LEU A 190 1.31 -23.26 -20.71
C LEU A 190 0.30 -22.53 -21.62
N PHE A 191 -0.80 -22.03 -21.07
CA PHE A 191 -1.89 -21.39 -21.82
C PHE A 191 -2.08 -19.90 -21.46
N GLY A 192 -1.05 -19.27 -20.88
CA GLY A 192 -1.11 -17.89 -20.41
C GLY A 192 -0.97 -17.80 -18.90
N ARG A 193 -1.67 -16.85 -18.27
CA ARG A 193 -1.61 -16.65 -16.81
C ARG A 193 -2.89 -17.11 -16.14
N ILE A 194 -2.75 -17.77 -14.99
CA ILE A 194 -3.85 -18.11 -14.11
C ILE A 194 -3.90 -17.05 -13.02
N TYR A 195 -5.01 -16.35 -12.94
CA TYR A 195 -5.27 -15.33 -11.94
C TYR A 195 -6.07 -15.93 -10.80
N ASN A 196 -5.62 -15.69 -9.57
CA ASN A 196 -6.37 -16.07 -8.38
C ASN A 196 -6.43 -14.89 -7.42
N THR A 197 -7.50 -14.86 -6.63
CA THR A 197 -7.69 -13.84 -5.62
C THR A 197 -8.02 -14.49 -4.29
N TYR A 198 -7.40 -14.00 -3.23
CA TYR A 198 -7.54 -14.53 -1.88
C TYR A 198 -7.79 -13.41 -0.88
N TYR A 199 -8.50 -13.71 0.19
CA TYR A 199 -8.61 -12.87 1.37
C TYR A 199 -7.71 -13.44 2.46
N CYS A 200 -6.81 -12.62 2.98
CA CYS A 200 -5.94 -12.92 4.10
C CYS A 200 -6.41 -12.11 5.30
N ASP A 201 -6.73 -12.75 6.42
CA ASP A 201 -7.19 -12.05 7.64
C ASP A 201 -6.04 -11.58 8.55
N GLY A 202 -4.79 -11.79 8.12
CA GLY A 202 -3.56 -11.42 8.84
C GLY A 202 -3.07 -12.48 9.82
N THR A 203 -3.89 -13.47 10.19
CA THR A 203 -3.47 -14.55 11.11
C THR A 203 -2.50 -15.53 10.49
N GLN A 204 -2.40 -15.55 9.16
CA GLN A 204 -1.53 -16.42 8.38
C GLN A 204 -0.06 -15.94 8.41
N GLY A 205 0.19 -14.70 8.81
CA GLY A 205 1.48 -14.04 8.59
C GLY A 205 1.85 -14.04 7.11
N ARG A 206 3.08 -14.46 6.79
CA ARG A 206 3.61 -14.49 5.41
C ARG A 206 3.24 -15.75 4.61
N ASP A 207 2.50 -16.69 5.21
CA ASP A 207 2.08 -17.92 4.54
C ASP A 207 0.74 -17.71 3.83
N PHE A 208 0.80 -17.05 2.66
CA PHE A 208 -0.39 -16.72 1.88
C PHE A 208 -1.13 -17.93 1.30
N SER A 209 -0.54 -19.14 1.38
CA SER A 209 -1.22 -20.37 0.96
C SER A 209 -2.44 -20.71 1.82
N LYS A 210 -2.50 -20.13 3.03
CA LYS A 210 -3.60 -20.31 3.99
C LYS A 210 -4.71 -19.28 3.85
N CYS A 211 -4.59 -18.33 2.92
CA CYS A 211 -5.62 -17.33 2.68
C CYS A 211 -6.86 -17.96 2.00
N GLU A 212 -8.03 -17.43 2.33
CA GLU A 212 -9.29 -17.91 1.79
C GLU A 212 -9.42 -17.52 0.31
N ARG A 213 -9.67 -18.46 -0.59
CA ARG A 213 -9.87 -18.15 -2.01
C ARG A 213 -11.23 -17.46 -2.20
N LEU A 214 -11.21 -16.29 -2.82
CA LEU A 214 -12.41 -15.55 -3.19
C LEU A 214 -12.87 -15.98 -4.59
N PRO A 215 -14.02 -16.66 -4.74
CA PRO A 215 -14.58 -16.95 -6.05
C PRO A 215 -15.03 -15.65 -6.73
N ASP A 216 -14.97 -15.61 -8.06
CA ASP A 216 -15.45 -14.51 -8.92
C ASP A 216 -14.75 -13.14 -8.74
N ALA A 217 -13.61 -13.10 -8.04
CA ALA A 217 -12.82 -11.91 -7.82
C ALA A 217 -11.71 -11.75 -8.87
N ASP A 218 -12.06 -11.53 -10.14
CA ASP A 218 -11.10 -11.33 -11.22
C ASP A 218 -10.39 -9.96 -11.10
N PRO A 219 -9.04 -9.89 -11.08
CA PRO A 219 -8.31 -8.63 -10.88
C PRO A 219 -8.58 -7.54 -11.93
N TYR A 220 -8.89 -7.91 -13.18
CA TYR A 220 -9.30 -6.95 -14.21
C TYR A 220 -10.69 -6.40 -13.93
N LYS A 221 -11.63 -7.28 -13.54
CA LYS A 221 -12.99 -6.84 -13.17
C LYS A 221 -12.95 -5.94 -11.93
N LEU A 222 -12.05 -6.17 -10.99
CA LEU A 222 -11.99 -5.40 -9.75
C LEU A 222 -11.20 -4.09 -9.90
N GLY A 223 -10.66 -3.80 -11.08
CA GLY A 223 -9.88 -2.58 -11.33
C GLY A 223 -8.45 -2.62 -10.78
N VAL A 224 -7.97 -3.80 -10.36
CA VAL A 224 -6.59 -3.98 -9.89
C VAL A 224 -5.63 -4.13 -11.06
N LEU A 225 -6.08 -4.66 -12.20
CA LEU A 225 -5.33 -4.70 -13.45
C LEU A 225 -6.09 -3.96 -14.55
N THR A 226 -5.35 -3.26 -15.40
CA THR A 226 -5.90 -2.65 -16.62
C THR A 226 -5.86 -3.66 -17.77
N PRO A 227 -6.94 -3.78 -18.58
CA PRO A 227 -6.96 -4.61 -19.80
C PRO A 227 -5.91 -4.23 -20.84
#